data_AF-A0A2P7TMG2-F1
#
_entry.id   AF-A0A2P7TMG2-F1
#
_cell.length_a   1.000
_cell.length_b   1.000
_cell.length_c   1.000
_cell.angle_alpha   90.00
_cell.angle_beta   90.00
_cell.angle_gamma   90.00
#
_symmetry.space_group_name_H-M   'P 1'
#
loop_
_entity.id
_entity.type
_entity.pdbx_description
1 polymer ?
#
loop_
_entity_poly.entity_id
_entity_poly.type
_entity_poly.pdbx_seq_one_letter_code
_entity_poly.pdbx_strand_id
1 'polypeptide(L)'
;MTIYKIFAITAVIALAITAITAFIKRPAGVAGIAASFIRYFLGVFFIFSGMVKAVDPLGTAFKMEEYFTVFGEYLPALSGFWDFWAHLALPVSVFMIVLEIVLGISLILGAMPRLTLVLYAAIIAFFTFLTGFSAVTDKVTDCGCFGDFLKLKPITSFYKDLVLSGLVIALMFLQKHIGLLINRRIALISLAVLLFASLGFTMSNYYNLPVVNFRAYKVGTDLMKGKSTEGLDEGEIQTWYTMVNKATNETKEMESKTYTSSGVWRDSTWTIDKSKTRQVIIREPEMPKIKDFIVNDRNEHDVADSLLSIQGYHFFVTTYNLDKANPDGFKKINELLRQAAKENITAAAIISGNLDKTEQLGEGLYKAYTLDATPIKTWMRSNPGLTLMQGSTIRGLYHYNHLPTWEELKKEMK
;
A
#
# COMPACT_ATOMS: atom_id res chain seq x y z
N MET A 1 1.33 1.48 12.86
CA MET A 1 1.92 2.82 13.06
C MET A 1 0.96 3.84 12.49
N THR A 2 0.72 4.99 13.12
CA THR A 2 -0.24 5.99 12.61
C THR A 2 0.48 7.17 11.95
N ILE A 3 -0.22 7.92 11.10
CA ILE A 3 0.35 9.13 10.47
C ILE A 3 0.83 10.15 11.50
N TYR A 4 0.10 10.30 12.62
CA TYR A 4 0.50 11.18 13.72
C TYR A 4 1.84 10.77 14.34
N LYS A 5 2.10 9.47 14.49
CA LYS A 5 3.41 8.98 14.96
C LYS A 5 4.52 9.29 13.98
N ILE A 6 4.28 9.16 12.67
CA ILE A 6 5.25 9.55 11.63
C ILE A 6 5.56 11.04 11.72
N PHE A 7 4.53 11.89 11.84
CA PHE A 7 4.70 13.33 11.99
C PHE A 7 5.49 13.68 13.25
N ALA A 8 5.17 13.05 14.39
CA ALA A 8 5.87 13.28 15.64
C ALA A 8 7.36 12.88 15.55
N ILE A 9 7.67 11.69 15.02
CA ILE A 9 9.04 11.22 14.85
C ILE A 9 9.81 12.14 13.90
N THR A 10 9.20 12.50 12.77
CA THR A 10 9.78 13.44 11.80
C THR A 10 10.07 14.80 12.45
N ALA A 11 9.14 15.31 13.27
CA ALA A 11 9.31 16.57 13.99
C ALA A 11 10.46 16.50 15.01
N VAL A 12 10.58 15.40 15.77
CA VAL A 12 11.69 15.21 16.72
C VAL A 12 13.03 15.18 16.00
N ILE A 13 13.15 14.43 14.90
CA ILE A 13 14.37 14.38 14.08
C ILE A 13 14.68 15.77 13.51
N ALA A 14 13.69 16.47 12.96
CA ALA A 14 13.85 17.80 12.41
C ALA A 14 14.29 18.83 13.47
N LEU A 15 13.73 18.77 14.68
CA LEU A 15 14.16 19.60 15.81
C LEU A 15 15.62 19.32 16.18
N ALA A 16 16.02 18.05 16.27
CA ALA A 16 17.40 17.67 16.57
C ALA A 16 18.37 18.23 15.51
N ILE A 17 18.08 18.04 14.22
CA ILE A 17 18.90 18.58 13.12
C ILE A 17 18.91 20.12 13.16
N THR A 18 17.77 20.75 13.48
CA THR A 18 17.69 22.22 13.61
C THR A 18 18.58 22.72 14.73
N ALA A 19 18.53 22.09 15.91
CA ALA A 19 19.36 22.47 17.06
C ALA A 19 20.86 22.32 16.76
N ILE A 20 21.25 21.19 16.17
CA ILE A 20 22.65 20.93 15.76
C ILE A 20 23.11 21.97 14.75
N THR A 21 22.32 22.24 13.72
CA THR A 21 22.73 23.17 12.65
C THR A 21 22.69 24.63 13.10
N ALA A 22 21.79 25.01 14.01
CA ALA A 22 21.77 26.33 14.62
C ALA A 22 23.02 26.58 15.50
N PHE A 23 23.54 25.54 16.14
CA PHE A 23 24.79 25.61 16.90
C PHE A 23 26.02 25.85 15.99
N ILE A 24 26.03 25.23 14.81
CA ILE A 24 27.16 25.33 13.85
C ILE A 24 27.07 26.61 13.01
N LYS A 25 25.89 26.94 12.50
CA LYS A 25 25.61 28.08 11.63
C LYS A 25 24.54 28.93 12.30
N ARG A 26 24.97 29.99 13.01
CA ARG A 26 24.07 30.90 13.73
C ARG A 26 22.92 31.35 12.81
N PRO A 27 21.64 31.07 13.15
CA PRO A 27 20.52 31.39 12.28
C PRO A 27 20.27 32.90 12.25
N ALA A 28 19.69 33.38 11.14
CA ALA A 28 19.28 34.77 10.97
C ALA A 28 17.99 35.09 11.76
N GLY A 29 18.04 34.93 13.09
CA GLY A 29 16.91 35.16 14.00
C GLY A 29 15.82 34.08 13.95
N VAL A 30 14.65 34.40 14.51
CA VAL A 30 13.50 33.47 14.67
C VAL A 30 13.01 32.93 13.32
N ALA A 31 12.96 33.78 12.29
CA ALA A 31 12.57 33.36 10.94
C ALA A 31 13.54 32.33 10.33
N GLY A 32 14.84 32.44 10.62
CA GLY A 32 15.85 31.46 10.20
C GLY A 32 15.67 30.11 10.90
N ILE A 33 15.38 30.11 12.21
CA ILE A 33 15.12 28.88 12.97
C ILE A 33 13.86 28.18 12.46
N ALA A 34 12.78 28.93 12.24
CA ALA A 34 11.54 28.39 11.69
C ALA A 34 11.75 27.79 10.28
N ALA A 35 12.47 28.50 9.40
CA ALA A 35 12.80 28.01 8.07
C ALA A 35 13.63 26.72 8.12
N SER A 36 14.63 26.63 9.01
CA SER A 36 15.43 25.42 9.20
C SER A 36 14.60 24.25 9.70
N PHE A 37 13.72 24.46 10.68
CA PHE A 37 12.83 23.41 11.16
C PHE A 37 11.92 22.88 10.05
N ILE A 38 11.22 23.77 9.34
CA ILE A 38 10.31 23.38 8.24
C ILE A 38 11.09 22.65 7.14
N ARG A 39 12.28 23.13 6.79
CA ARG A 39 13.18 22.51 5.82
C ARG A 39 13.54 21.07 6.19
N TYR A 40 14.00 20.83 7.42
CA TYR A 40 14.39 19.48 7.84
C TYR A 40 13.19 18.58 8.05
N PHE A 41 12.07 19.12 8.52
CA PHE A 41 10.82 18.38 8.61
C PHE A 41 10.38 17.86 7.25
N LEU A 42 10.25 18.75 6.27
CA LEU A 42 9.86 18.39 4.90
C LEU A 42 10.88 17.45 4.24
N GLY A 43 12.18 17.69 4.46
CA GLY A 43 13.25 16.86 3.93
C GLY A 43 13.22 15.43 4.48
N VAL A 44 13.16 15.27 5.80
CA VAL A 44 13.09 13.95 6.46
C VAL A 44 11.80 13.22 6.08
N PHE A 45 10.68 13.94 6.02
CA PHE A 45 9.39 13.35 5.64
C PHE A 45 9.42 12.76 4.22
N PHE A 46 9.97 13.50 3.25
CA PHE A 46 10.06 13.03 1.86
C PHE A 46 11.05 11.88 1.70
N ILE A 47 12.20 11.92 2.40
CA ILE A 47 13.14 10.79 2.40
C ILE A 47 12.46 9.55 2.96
N PHE A 48 11.75 9.67 4.08
CA PHE A 48 11.05 8.53 4.68
C PHE A 48 9.97 7.98 3.75
N SER A 49 9.12 8.85 3.18
CA SER A 49 8.11 8.48 2.16
C SER A 49 8.76 7.72 0.99
N GLY A 50 9.79 8.29 0.39
CA GLY A 50 10.48 7.71 -0.75
C GLY A 50 11.17 6.39 -0.42
N MET A 51 11.87 6.28 0.72
CA MET A 51 12.55 5.05 1.13
C MET A 51 11.58 3.89 1.35
N VAL A 52 10.43 4.16 1.96
CA VAL A 52 9.39 3.15 2.17
C VAL A 52 8.83 2.65 0.83
N LYS A 53 8.61 3.55 -0.13
CA LYS A 53 8.20 3.15 -1.49
C LYS A 53 9.32 2.43 -2.26
N ALA A 54 10.58 2.78 -2.04
CA ALA A 54 11.73 2.15 -2.69
C ALA A 54 11.92 0.68 -2.27
N VAL A 55 11.40 0.29 -1.09
CA VAL A 55 11.33 -1.13 -0.67
C VAL A 55 10.31 -1.91 -1.50
N ASP A 56 9.26 -1.27 -2.02
CA ASP A 56 8.23 -1.90 -2.86
C ASP A 56 7.79 -0.98 -4.01
N PRO A 57 8.62 -0.83 -5.06
CA PRO A 57 8.29 0.02 -6.20
C PRO A 57 7.09 -0.51 -7.01
N LEU A 58 6.85 -1.82 -6.99
CA LEU A 58 5.70 -2.44 -7.64
C LEU A 58 4.39 -2.06 -6.97
N GLY A 59 4.34 -1.98 -5.65
CA GLY A 59 3.16 -1.49 -4.93
C GLY A 59 2.76 -0.08 -5.38
N THR A 60 3.74 0.82 -5.50
CA THR A 60 3.51 2.18 -6.02
C THR A 60 3.09 2.16 -7.49
N ALA A 61 3.70 1.30 -8.31
CA ALA A 61 3.34 1.15 -9.73
C ALA A 61 1.90 0.67 -9.91
N PHE A 62 1.45 -0.34 -9.15
CA PHE A 62 0.07 -0.82 -9.22
C PHE A 62 -0.93 0.25 -8.82
N LYS A 63 -0.60 1.10 -7.85
CA LYS A 63 -1.45 2.23 -7.48
C LYS A 63 -1.53 3.28 -8.59
N MET A 64 -0.41 3.60 -9.23
CA MET A 64 -0.41 4.52 -10.37
C MET A 64 -1.19 3.96 -11.56
N GLU A 65 -1.03 2.66 -11.87
CA GLU A 65 -1.82 1.98 -12.90
C GLU A 65 -3.33 2.07 -12.58
N GLU A 66 -3.74 1.79 -11.34
CA GLU A 66 -5.13 1.90 -10.87
C GLU A 66 -5.70 3.32 -11.05
N TYR A 67 -4.94 4.35 -10.64
CA TYR A 67 -5.33 5.75 -10.84
C TYR A 67 -5.51 6.12 -12.31
N PHE A 68 -4.56 5.73 -13.17
CA PHE A 68 -4.62 6.05 -14.59
C PHE A 68 -5.78 5.32 -15.29
N THR A 69 -6.02 4.05 -14.97
CA THR A 69 -7.19 3.33 -15.50
C THR A 69 -8.50 4.00 -15.10
N VAL A 70 -8.66 4.37 -13.82
CA VAL A 70 -9.88 5.08 -13.37
C VAL A 70 -10.02 6.44 -14.07
N PHE A 71 -8.93 7.19 -14.27
CA PHE A 71 -9.03 8.46 -15.01
C PHE A 71 -9.40 8.28 -16.48
N GLY A 72 -8.95 7.19 -17.12
CA GLY A 72 -9.38 6.81 -18.46
C GLY A 72 -10.88 6.56 -18.56
N GLU A 73 -11.47 5.93 -17.54
CA GLU A 73 -12.92 5.70 -17.45
C GLU A 73 -13.71 7.00 -17.25
N TYR A 74 -13.23 7.91 -16.40
CA TYR A 74 -13.90 9.19 -16.11
C TYR A 74 -13.76 10.22 -17.23
N LEU A 75 -12.67 10.18 -17.99
CA LEU A 75 -12.41 11.07 -19.13
C LEU A 75 -12.16 10.27 -20.41
N PRO A 76 -13.21 9.67 -21.02
CA PRO A 76 -13.06 8.83 -22.20
C PRO A 76 -12.40 9.54 -23.38
N ALA A 77 -12.55 10.87 -23.48
CA ALA A 77 -11.89 11.68 -24.51
C ALA A 77 -10.34 11.65 -24.44
N LEU A 78 -9.78 11.29 -23.27
CA LEU A 78 -8.35 11.20 -23.01
C LEU A 78 -7.94 9.76 -22.61
N SER A 79 -8.77 8.75 -22.84
CA SER A 79 -8.49 7.36 -22.43
C SER A 79 -7.13 6.87 -22.93
N GLY A 80 -6.80 7.08 -24.22
CA GLY A 80 -5.51 6.68 -24.77
C GLY A 80 -4.30 7.36 -24.13
N PHE A 81 -4.44 8.59 -23.61
CA PHE A 81 -3.38 9.25 -22.85
C PHE A 81 -3.18 8.54 -21.51
N TRP A 82 -4.26 8.23 -20.80
CA TRP A 82 -4.21 7.55 -19.51
C TRP A 82 -3.72 6.10 -19.63
N ASP A 83 -4.16 5.37 -20.66
CA ASP A 83 -3.72 4.00 -20.94
C ASP A 83 -2.21 3.96 -21.22
N PHE A 84 -1.68 4.94 -21.96
CA PHE A 84 -0.23 5.07 -22.16
C PHE A 84 0.52 5.21 -20.83
N TRP A 85 0.03 6.06 -19.92
CA TRP A 85 0.64 6.23 -18.60
C TRP A 85 0.45 5.01 -17.70
N ALA A 86 -0.66 4.29 -17.82
CA ALA A 86 -0.91 3.01 -17.12
C ALA A 86 0.12 1.94 -17.53
N HIS A 87 0.45 1.85 -18.82
CA HIS A 87 1.54 0.98 -19.30
C HIS A 87 2.92 1.42 -18.78
N LEU A 88 3.12 2.73 -18.57
CA LEU A 88 4.35 3.31 -18.03
C LEU A 88 4.37 3.40 -16.50
N ALA A 89 3.43 2.76 -15.79
CA ALA A 89 3.28 2.93 -14.35
C ALA A 89 4.53 2.52 -13.54
N LEU A 90 5.27 1.50 -13.97
CA LEU A 90 6.51 1.09 -13.31
C LEU A 90 7.63 2.14 -13.45
N PRO A 91 8.00 2.61 -14.66
CA PRO A 91 8.94 3.71 -14.80
C PRO A 91 8.52 4.98 -14.07
N VAL A 92 7.22 5.34 -14.10
CA VAL A 92 6.69 6.50 -13.36
C VAL A 92 6.89 6.31 -11.85
N SER A 93 6.57 5.13 -11.32
CA SER A 93 6.79 4.79 -9.90
C SER A 93 8.25 4.96 -9.51
N VAL A 94 9.18 4.33 -10.24
CA VAL A 94 10.62 4.42 -9.94
C VAL A 94 11.11 5.87 -10.03
N PHE A 95 10.70 6.61 -11.06
CA PHE A 95 11.06 8.01 -11.23
C PHE A 95 10.58 8.86 -10.04
N MET A 96 9.32 8.73 -9.63
CA MET A 96 8.75 9.48 -8.51
C MET A 96 9.45 9.14 -7.19
N ILE A 97 9.71 7.86 -6.92
CA ILE A 97 10.40 7.39 -5.70
C ILE A 97 11.79 7.99 -5.60
N VAL A 98 12.58 7.87 -6.67
CA VAL A 98 13.94 8.41 -6.73
C VAL A 98 13.91 9.94 -6.59
N LEU A 99 12.96 10.59 -7.26
CA LEU A 99 12.79 12.04 -7.18
C LEU A 99 12.43 12.49 -5.75
N GLU A 100 11.52 11.80 -5.04
CA GLU A 100 11.18 12.11 -3.64
C GLU A 100 12.41 12.05 -2.72
N ILE A 101 13.20 10.97 -2.82
CA ILE A 101 14.41 10.78 -2.02
C ILE A 101 15.43 11.89 -2.31
N VAL A 102 15.71 12.15 -3.60
CA VAL A 102 16.69 13.15 -4.03
C VAL A 102 16.25 14.57 -3.65
N LEU A 103 14.96 14.90 -3.79
CA LEU A 103 14.42 16.20 -3.38
C LEU A 103 14.49 16.38 -1.87
N GLY A 104 14.15 15.34 -1.10
CA GLY A 104 14.25 15.37 0.36
C GLY A 104 15.69 15.64 0.83
N ILE A 105 16.68 14.95 0.25
CA ILE A 105 18.10 15.17 0.56
C ILE A 105 18.57 16.54 0.06
N SER A 106 18.19 16.95 -1.15
CA SER A 106 18.53 18.26 -1.70
C SER A 106 18.01 19.39 -0.82
N LEU A 107 16.82 19.23 -0.25
CA LEU A 107 16.22 20.19 0.68
C LEU A 107 17.00 20.24 1.99
N ILE A 108 17.39 19.10 2.56
CA ILE A 108 18.23 19.06 3.77
C ILE A 108 19.59 19.71 3.51
N LEU A 109 20.25 19.41 2.39
CA LEU A 109 21.56 19.98 2.06
C LEU A 109 21.51 21.45 1.65
N GLY A 110 20.40 21.89 1.06
CA GLY A 110 20.20 23.25 0.56
C GLY A 110 20.95 23.52 -0.74
N ALA A 111 21.18 22.48 -1.55
CA ALA A 111 22.02 22.57 -2.75
C ALA A 111 21.37 23.40 -3.87
N MET A 112 20.07 23.21 -4.09
CA MET A 112 19.29 23.85 -5.16
C MET A 112 17.88 24.24 -4.67
N PRO A 113 17.76 25.14 -3.67
CA PRO A 113 16.52 25.36 -2.93
C PRO A 113 15.33 25.77 -3.82
N ARG A 114 15.55 26.65 -4.81
CA ARG A 114 14.49 27.09 -5.73
C ARG A 114 13.89 25.93 -6.53
N LEU A 115 14.75 25.17 -7.20
CA LEU A 115 14.33 24.03 -8.01
C LEU A 115 13.70 22.94 -7.13
N THR A 116 14.32 22.64 -5.99
CA THR A 116 13.82 21.63 -5.07
C THR A 116 12.43 21.98 -4.55
N LEU A 117 12.18 23.22 -4.12
CA LEU A 117 10.87 23.62 -3.61
C LEU A 117 9.79 23.60 -4.70
N VAL A 118 10.11 24.01 -5.93
CA VAL A 118 9.15 23.95 -7.05
C VAL A 118 8.79 22.51 -7.41
N LEU A 119 9.78 21.62 -7.52
CA LEU A 119 9.53 20.21 -7.82
C LEU A 119 8.81 19.49 -6.66
N TYR A 120 9.17 19.82 -5.42
CA TYR A 120 8.49 19.31 -4.23
C TYR A 120 7.01 19.74 -4.24
N ALA A 121 6.74 21.03 -4.47
CA ALA A 121 5.38 21.55 -4.59
C ALA A 121 4.60 20.86 -5.72
N ALA A 122 5.22 20.61 -6.87
CA ALA A 122 4.59 19.90 -7.98
C ALA A 122 4.20 18.46 -7.61
N ILE A 123 5.07 17.72 -6.92
CA ILE A 123 4.78 16.34 -6.49
C ILE A 123 3.65 16.32 -5.45
N ILE A 124 3.67 17.20 -4.46
CA ILE A 124 2.57 17.24 -3.48
C ILE A 124 1.27 17.66 -4.18
N ALA A 125 1.29 18.66 -5.05
CA ALA A 125 0.10 19.07 -5.78
C ALA A 125 -0.49 17.91 -6.59
N PHE A 126 0.38 17.11 -7.24
CA PHE A 126 -0.02 15.89 -7.93
C PHE A 126 -0.69 14.88 -6.97
N PHE A 127 -0.07 14.54 -5.84
CA PHE A 127 -0.68 13.61 -4.87
C PHE A 127 -1.94 14.17 -4.20
N THR A 128 -2.01 15.48 -3.97
CA THR A 128 -3.20 16.16 -3.44
C THR A 128 -4.36 16.04 -4.43
N PHE A 129 -4.09 16.17 -5.72
CA PHE A 129 -5.09 15.93 -6.76
C PHE A 129 -5.57 14.48 -6.77
N LEU A 130 -4.66 13.49 -6.76
CA LEU A 130 -5.02 12.07 -6.74
C LEU A 130 -5.86 11.71 -5.50
N THR A 131 -5.43 12.16 -4.33
CA THR A 131 -6.09 11.85 -3.06
C THR A 131 -7.41 12.58 -2.89
N GLY A 132 -7.50 13.82 -3.36
CA GLY A 132 -8.74 14.59 -3.42
C GLY A 132 -9.76 13.93 -4.34
N PHE A 133 -9.33 13.43 -5.51
CA PHE A 133 -10.20 12.67 -6.41
C PHE A 133 -10.70 11.38 -5.77
N SER A 134 -9.81 10.60 -5.14
CA SER A 134 -10.20 9.37 -4.43
C SER A 134 -11.15 9.64 -3.26
N ALA A 135 -10.97 10.75 -2.54
CA ALA A 135 -11.81 11.11 -1.40
C ALA A 135 -13.24 11.49 -1.81
N VAL A 136 -13.47 11.87 -3.07
CA VAL A 136 -14.79 12.20 -3.61
C VAL A 136 -15.45 11.00 -4.30
N THR A 137 -14.65 10.13 -4.91
CA THR A 137 -15.15 9.04 -5.77
C THR A 137 -15.21 7.67 -5.09
N ASP A 138 -14.48 7.46 -4.00
CA ASP A 138 -14.33 6.19 -3.28
C ASP A 138 -13.87 4.99 -4.16
N LYS A 139 -13.34 5.27 -5.36
CA LYS A 139 -12.89 4.23 -6.32
C LYS A 139 -11.55 3.61 -5.97
N VAL A 140 -10.64 4.40 -5.40
CA VAL A 140 -9.32 3.93 -4.93
C VAL A 140 -9.30 4.05 -3.41
N THR A 141 -9.29 2.89 -2.75
CA THR A 141 -9.55 2.77 -1.30
C THR A 141 -8.36 3.14 -0.41
N ASP A 142 -7.14 3.14 -0.96
CA ASP A 142 -5.91 3.40 -0.22
C ASP A 142 -4.96 4.31 -1.00
N CYS A 143 -4.37 5.29 -0.31
CA CYS A 143 -3.36 6.18 -0.89
C CYS A 143 -1.97 5.50 -0.96
N GLY A 144 -1.30 5.63 -2.12
CA GLY A 144 0.06 5.09 -2.35
C GLY A 144 1.22 5.89 -1.72
N CYS A 145 0.97 6.94 -0.93
CA CYS A 145 2.03 7.82 -0.40
C CYS A 145 3.04 7.15 0.54
N PHE A 146 2.70 6.02 1.17
CA PHE A 146 3.64 5.24 1.99
C PHE A 146 3.74 3.79 1.54
N GLY A 147 3.35 3.49 0.29
CA GLY A 147 3.23 2.11 -0.19
C GLY A 147 2.43 1.22 0.78
N ASP A 148 2.84 -0.04 0.90
CA ASP A 148 2.18 -1.02 1.78
C ASP A 148 2.58 -0.91 3.27
N PHE A 149 3.49 0.00 3.63
CA PHE A 149 3.87 0.22 5.03
C PHE A 149 2.74 0.86 5.84
N LEU A 150 2.03 1.81 5.25
CA LEU A 150 0.91 2.49 5.88
C LEU A 150 -0.16 2.86 4.86
N LYS A 151 -1.23 2.06 4.84
CA LYS A 151 -2.45 2.34 4.10
C LYS A 151 -3.22 3.47 4.79
N LEU A 152 -3.39 4.58 4.09
CA LEU A 152 -4.14 5.74 4.56
C LEU A 152 -5.43 5.87 3.77
N LYS A 153 -6.53 6.10 4.48
CA LYS A 153 -7.80 6.52 3.87
C LYS A 153 -7.56 7.77 3.01
N PRO A 154 -8.18 7.88 1.82
CA PRO A 154 -7.96 9.01 0.90
C PRO A 154 -8.08 10.38 1.57
N ILE A 155 -9.13 10.58 2.38
CA ILE A 155 -9.36 11.85 3.08
C ILE A 155 -8.25 12.21 4.07
N THR A 156 -7.71 11.23 4.80
CA THR A 156 -6.59 11.47 5.73
C THR A 156 -5.32 11.85 4.96
N SER A 157 -5.08 11.20 3.82
CA SER A 157 -3.96 11.53 2.95
C SER A 157 -4.10 12.92 2.31
N PHE A 158 -5.30 13.32 1.91
CA PHE A 158 -5.59 14.63 1.36
C PHE A 158 -5.28 15.75 2.36
N TYR A 159 -5.75 15.66 3.60
CA TYR A 159 -5.42 16.65 4.65
C TYR A 159 -3.93 16.69 4.96
N LYS A 160 -3.27 15.53 5.00
CA LYS A 160 -1.82 15.43 5.16
C LYS A 160 -1.10 16.20 4.04
N ASP A 161 -1.49 15.99 2.79
CA ASP A 161 -0.87 16.69 1.64
C ASP A 161 -1.17 18.20 1.62
N LEU A 162 -2.34 18.63 2.12
CA LEU A 162 -2.67 20.04 2.28
C LEU A 162 -1.79 20.72 3.34
N VAL A 163 -1.55 20.07 4.48
CA VAL A 163 -0.63 20.56 5.52
C VAL A 163 0.79 20.67 4.97
N LEU A 164 1.26 19.65 4.27
CA LEU A 164 2.60 19.67 3.66
C LEU A 164 2.71 20.76 2.57
N SER A 165 1.67 20.96 1.77
CA SER A 165 1.60 22.06 0.79
C SER A 165 1.73 23.42 1.47
N GLY A 166 1.02 23.65 2.58
CA GLY A 166 1.13 24.87 3.35
C GLY A 166 2.54 25.12 3.89
N LEU A 167 3.20 24.06 4.39
CA LEU A 167 4.60 24.13 4.86
C LEU A 167 5.58 24.43 3.72
N VAL A 168 5.39 23.83 2.54
CA VAL A 168 6.21 24.11 1.36
C VAL A 168 6.03 25.56 0.89
N ILE A 169 4.80 26.05 0.83
CA ILE A 169 4.50 27.45 0.45
C ILE A 169 5.16 28.41 1.45
N ALA A 170 5.03 28.17 2.75
CA ALA A 170 5.71 28.97 3.78
C ALA A 170 7.23 28.96 3.58
N LEU A 171 7.82 27.80 3.27
CA LEU A 171 9.24 27.67 3.01
C LEU A 171 9.68 28.36 1.71
N MET A 172 8.83 28.44 0.68
CA MET A 172 9.09 29.20 -0.55
C MET A 172 9.23 30.71 -0.27
N PHE A 173 8.44 31.28 0.63
CA PHE A 173 8.62 32.67 1.07
C PHE A 173 9.87 32.85 1.94
N LEU A 174 10.22 31.84 2.73
CA LEU A 174 11.40 31.83 3.59
C LEU A 174 12.68 31.33 2.90
N GLN A 175 12.64 31.06 1.59
CA GLN A 175 13.72 30.41 0.85
C GLN A 175 15.08 31.13 0.97
N LYS A 176 15.09 32.44 1.23
CA LYS A 176 16.29 33.24 1.45
C LYS A 176 17.12 32.79 2.66
N HIS A 177 16.50 32.09 3.61
CA HIS A 177 17.16 31.56 4.81
C HIS A 177 17.72 30.14 4.58
N ILE A 178 17.50 29.54 3.40
CA ILE A 178 18.00 28.19 3.08
C ILE A 178 19.43 28.31 2.57
N GLY A 179 20.38 28.22 3.51
CA GLY A 179 21.82 28.13 3.20
C GLY A 179 22.27 26.70 2.92
N LEU A 180 23.35 26.55 2.14
CA LEU A 180 24.03 25.27 1.99
C LEU A 180 24.61 24.80 3.33
N LEU A 181 24.41 23.52 3.68
CA LEU A 181 25.03 22.93 4.87
C LEU A 181 26.51 22.63 4.68
N ILE A 182 26.87 22.12 3.50
CA ILE A 182 28.23 21.72 3.12
C ILE A 182 28.66 22.47 1.85
N ASN A 183 29.89 22.24 1.38
CA ASN A 183 30.36 22.81 0.12
C ASN A 183 29.45 22.38 -1.04
N ARG A 184 29.10 23.31 -1.94
CA ARG A 184 28.24 23.08 -3.10
C ARG A 184 28.70 21.93 -3.98
N ARG A 185 30.01 21.77 -4.21
CA ARG A 185 30.53 20.66 -5.01
C ARG A 185 30.26 19.31 -4.34
N ILE A 186 30.52 19.21 -3.04
CA ILE A 186 30.28 17.99 -2.26
C ILE A 186 28.79 17.70 -2.20
N ALA A 187 27.93 18.72 -2.01
CA ALA A 187 26.49 18.54 -2.04
C ALA A 187 26.00 17.97 -3.38
N LEU A 188 26.43 18.53 -4.51
CA LEU A 188 26.03 18.04 -5.83
C LEU A 188 26.55 16.63 -6.12
N ILE A 189 27.80 16.32 -5.74
CA ILE A 189 28.36 14.97 -5.85
C ILE A 189 27.54 13.99 -5.00
N SER A 190 27.21 14.37 -3.76
CA SER A 190 26.41 13.51 -2.87
C SER A 190 25.01 13.25 -3.45
N LEU A 191 24.38 14.26 -4.07
CA LEU A 191 23.09 14.07 -4.73
C LEU A 191 23.18 13.15 -5.93
N ALA A 192 24.24 13.25 -6.73
CA ALA A 192 24.46 12.34 -7.86
C ALA A 192 24.69 10.90 -7.39
N VAL A 193 25.52 10.69 -6.37
CA VAL A 193 25.75 9.36 -5.78
C VAL A 193 24.45 8.79 -5.22
N LEU A 194 23.67 9.59 -4.48
CA LEU A 194 22.42 9.15 -3.87
C LEU A 194 21.31 8.91 -4.90
N LEU A 195 21.32 9.61 -6.03
CA LEU A 195 20.45 9.33 -7.18
C LEU A 195 20.71 7.91 -7.70
N PHE A 196 21.96 7.56 -8.00
CA PHE A 196 22.29 6.21 -8.49
C PHE A 196 22.09 5.13 -7.41
N ALA A 197 22.39 5.44 -6.15
CA ALA A 197 22.17 4.51 -5.04
C ALA A 197 20.68 4.22 -4.82
N SER A 198 19.82 5.24 -4.83
CA SER A 198 18.37 5.08 -4.68
C SER A 198 17.76 4.35 -5.87
N LEU A 199 18.23 4.63 -7.10
CA LEU A 199 17.82 3.89 -8.29
C LEU A 199 18.24 2.42 -8.20
N GLY A 200 19.49 2.13 -7.84
CA GLY A 200 20.00 0.77 -7.69
C GLY A 200 19.25 -0.01 -6.60
N PHE A 201 18.97 0.62 -5.45
CA PHE A 201 18.18 0.02 -4.38
C PHE A 201 16.75 -0.27 -4.83
N THR A 202 16.09 0.67 -5.51
CA THR A 202 14.73 0.49 -6.03
C THR A 202 14.68 -0.64 -7.05
N MET A 203 15.61 -0.67 -8.01
CA MET A 203 15.68 -1.72 -9.02
C MET A 203 16.01 -3.09 -8.42
N SER A 204 16.85 -3.15 -7.38
CA SER A 204 17.11 -4.40 -6.67
C SER A 204 15.84 -4.96 -6.03
N ASN A 205 15.00 -4.12 -5.41
CA ASN A 205 13.72 -4.55 -4.84
C ASN A 205 12.66 -4.89 -5.90
N TYR A 206 12.84 -4.44 -7.16
CA TYR A 206 11.99 -4.85 -8.28
C TYR A 206 12.39 -6.22 -8.84
N TYR A 207 13.69 -6.48 -9.03
CA TYR A 207 14.17 -7.77 -9.55
C TYR A 207 14.19 -8.88 -8.50
N ASN A 208 14.05 -8.51 -7.23
CA ASN A 208 13.96 -9.39 -6.07
C ASN A 208 12.60 -9.21 -5.39
N LEU A 209 12.35 -9.98 -4.33
CA LEU A 209 11.26 -9.62 -3.43
C LEU A 209 11.69 -8.42 -2.55
N PRO A 210 10.73 -7.61 -2.08
CA PRO A 210 10.99 -6.53 -1.13
C PRO A 210 11.82 -7.01 0.07
N VAL A 211 12.90 -6.28 0.39
CA VAL A 211 13.78 -6.60 1.53
C VAL A 211 13.01 -6.67 2.85
N VAL A 212 12.00 -5.81 3.00
CA VAL A 212 11.09 -5.83 4.14
C VAL A 212 9.66 -6.02 3.63
N ASN A 213 9.01 -7.10 4.07
CA ASN A 213 7.65 -7.40 3.67
C ASN A 213 6.65 -6.81 4.70
N PHE A 214 6.02 -5.69 4.34
CA PHE A 214 4.98 -5.05 5.16
C PHE A 214 3.57 -5.60 4.93
N ARG A 215 3.41 -6.54 3.98
CA ARG A 215 2.12 -7.03 3.49
C ARG A 215 1.56 -8.12 4.42
N ALA A 216 0.27 -8.42 4.25
CA ALA A 216 -0.41 -9.45 5.04
C ALA A 216 0.17 -10.85 4.79
N TYR A 217 0.60 -11.14 3.56
CA TYR A 217 1.16 -12.42 3.14
C TYR A 217 2.68 -12.45 3.33
N LYS A 218 3.14 -12.49 4.58
CA LYS A 218 4.57 -12.66 4.90
C LYS A 218 4.86 -14.08 5.36
N VAL A 219 6.13 -14.49 5.27
CA VAL A 219 6.59 -15.77 5.82
C VAL A 219 6.19 -15.88 7.30
N GLY A 220 5.65 -17.04 7.68
CA GLY A 220 5.09 -17.33 9.00
C GLY A 220 3.60 -16.99 9.15
N THR A 221 2.94 -16.44 8.13
CA THR A 221 1.51 -16.12 8.20
C THR A 221 0.67 -17.36 7.88
N ASP A 222 -0.31 -17.64 8.74
CA ASP A 222 -1.36 -18.62 8.53
C ASP A 222 -2.54 -17.96 7.79
N LEU A 223 -2.82 -18.41 6.57
CA LEU A 223 -3.84 -17.83 5.71
C LEU A 223 -5.26 -18.11 6.19
N MET A 224 -5.51 -19.25 6.84
CA MET A 224 -6.82 -19.56 7.43
C MET A 224 -7.12 -18.61 8.59
N LYS A 225 -6.14 -18.37 9.46
CA LYS A 225 -6.26 -17.38 10.53
C LYS A 225 -6.36 -15.95 9.99
N GLY A 226 -5.65 -15.64 8.91
CA GLY A 226 -5.69 -14.33 8.28
C GLY A 226 -7.03 -13.96 7.64
N LYS A 227 -7.85 -14.98 7.28
CA LYS A 227 -9.23 -14.82 6.81
C LYS A 227 -10.24 -14.64 7.96
N SER A 228 -9.91 -15.10 9.16
CA SER A 228 -10.81 -15.07 10.31
C SER A 228 -10.98 -13.65 10.88
N THR A 229 -12.17 -13.39 11.42
CA THR A 229 -12.49 -12.18 12.20
C THR A 229 -12.15 -12.33 13.69
N GLU A 230 -11.68 -13.50 14.12
CA GLU A 230 -11.32 -13.77 15.51
C GLU A 230 -10.24 -12.81 16.02
N GLY A 231 -10.55 -12.11 17.12
CA GLY A 231 -9.64 -11.17 17.77
C GLY A 231 -9.56 -9.79 17.12
N LEU A 232 -10.37 -9.53 16.09
CA LEU A 232 -10.52 -8.19 15.50
C LEU A 232 -11.58 -7.38 16.24
N ASP A 233 -11.42 -6.06 16.23
CA ASP A 233 -12.41 -5.13 16.81
C ASP A 233 -13.70 -5.15 15.98
N GLU A 234 -14.82 -5.54 16.60
CA GLU A 234 -16.14 -5.62 15.96
C GLU A 234 -16.73 -4.23 15.61
N GLY A 235 -16.04 -3.15 16.02
CA GLY A 235 -16.51 -1.79 15.81
C GLY A 235 -17.67 -1.43 16.74
N GLU A 236 -18.22 -0.24 16.55
CA GLU A 236 -19.40 0.23 17.27
C GLU A 236 -20.38 0.88 16.29
N ILE A 237 -21.53 0.22 16.10
CA ILE A 237 -22.65 0.73 15.30
C ILE A 237 -23.76 1.14 16.26
N GLN A 238 -24.09 2.43 16.28
CA GLN A 238 -25.23 2.95 17.02
C GLN A 238 -26.45 3.03 16.09
N THR A 239 -27.49 2.28 16.41
CA THR A 239 -28.76 2.38 15.68
C THR A 239 -29.64 3.42 16.35
N TRP A 240 -30.15 4.39 15.58
CA TRP A 240 -31.15 5.36 16.00
C TRP A 240 -32.49 5.00 15.39
N TYR A 241 -33.48 4.72 16.23
CA TYR A 241 -34.85 4.47 15.82
C TYR A 241 -35.57 5.80 15.62
N THR A 242 -36.23 5.96 14.48
CA THR A 242 -37.21 7.01 14.26
C THR A 242 -38.56 6.47 14.70
N MET A 243 -39.14 7.07 15.73
CA MET A 243 -40.44 6.71 16.26
C MET A 243 -41.49 7.71 15.80
N VAL A 244 -42.68 7.21 15.48
CA VAL A 244 -43.84 8.02 15.10
C VAL A 244 -44.94 7.81 16.13
N ASN A 245 -45.49 8.91 16.65
CA ASN A 245 -46.66 8.87 17.52
C ASN A 245 -47.93 8.62 16.70
N LYS A 246 -48.73 7.62 17.07
CA LYS A 246 -49.95 7.24 16.34
C LYS A 246 -51.07 8.28 16.39
N ALA A 247 -51.09 9.13 17.42
CA ALA A 247 -52.16 10.09 17.66
C ALA A 247 -51.85 11.48 17.07
N THR A 248 -50.58 11.91 17.12
CA THR A 248 -50.18 13.27 16.73
C THR A 248 -49.36 13.32 15.43
N ASN A 249 -48.97 12.17 14.86
CA ASN A 249 -48.02 12.06 13.75
C ASN A 249 -46.64 12.69 14.02
N GLU A 250 -46.32 13.00 15.28
CA GLU A 250 -45.01 13.56 15.65
C GLU A 250 -43.91 12.49 15.55
N THR A 251 -42.76 12.89 15.01
CA THR A 251 -41.57 12.04 14.88
C THR A 251 -40.55 12.36 15.97
N LYS A 252 -40.01 11.33 16.63
CA LYS A 252 -38.92 11.45 17.60
C LYS A 252 -37.83 10.43 17.31
N GLU A 253 -36.58 10.87 17.27
CA GLU A 253 -35.43 9.98 17.13
C GLU A 253 -34.88 9.58 18.50
N MET A 254 -34.52 8.31 18.65
CA MET A 254 -33.94 7.78 19.88
C MET A 254 -32.90 6.71 19.59
N GLU A 255 -31.77 6.77 20.29
CA GLU A 255 -30.74 5.72 20.23
C GLU A 255 -31.30 4.37 20.74
N SER A 256 -30.95 3.27 20.08
CA SER A 256 -31.43 1.91 20.40
C SER A 256 -31.16 1.47 21.84
N LYS A 257 -29.99 1.83 22.39
CA LYS A 257 -29.66 1.58 23.80
C LYS A 257 -30.61 2.34 24.74
N THR A 258 -30.88 3.61 24.42
CA THR A 258 -31.81 4.48 25.16
C THR A 258 -33.27 4.04 24.99
N TYR A 259 -33.67 3.58 23.82
CA TYR A 259 -35.01 3.02 23.55
C TYR A 259 -35.28 1.76 24.38
N THR A 260 -34.28 0.90 24.50
CA THR A 260 -34.38 -0.34 25.28
C THR A 260 -34.39 -0.05 26.78
N SER A 261 -33.53 0.85 27.26
CA SER A 261 -33.40 1.19 28.68
C SER A 261 -34.54 2.05 29.22
N SER A 262 -35.11 2.94 28.40
CA SER A 262 -36.24 3.80 28.78
C SER A 262 -37.59 3.07 28.82
N GLY A 263 -37.66 1.83 28.32
CA GLY A 263 -38.90 1.04 28.34
C GLY A 263 -39.97 1.54 27.37
N VAL A 264 -39.62 2.47 26.47
CA VAL A 264 -40.54 3.11 25.52
C VAL A 264 -41.19 2.12 24.55
N TRP A 265 -40.58 0.94 24.35
CA TRP A 265 -41.18 -0.19 23.63
C TRP A 265 -42.45 -0.77 24.29
N ARG A 266 -42.70 -0.47 25.58
CA ARG A 266 -43.93 -0.86 26.29
C ARG A 266 -45.09 0.10 26.03
N ASP A 267 -44.80 1.28 25.49
CA ASP A 267 -45.81 2.30 25.19
C ASP A 267 -46.41 2.02 23.80
N SER A 268 -47.73 1.81 23.74
CA SER A 268 -48.45 1.50 22.49
C SER A 268 -48.69 2.73 21.60
N THR A 269 -48.44 3.93 22.13
CA THR A 269 -48.65 5.22 21.43
C THR A 269 -47.56 5.50 20.39
N TRP A 270 -46.39 4.89 20.52
CA TRP A 270 -45.27 5.08 19.60
C TRP A 270 -44.95 3.83 18.80
N THR A 271 -44.65 4.00 17.52
CA THR A 271 -44.21 2.92 16.63
C THR A 271 -42.91 3.26 15.93
N ILE A 272 -42.01 2.28 15.81
CA ILE A 272 -40.77 2.45 15.05
C ILE A 272 -41.10 2.46 13.57
N ASP A 273 -40.73 3.55 12.89
CA ASP A 273 -40.67 3.58 11.44
C ASP A 273 -39.34 2.97 10.99
N LYS A 274 -39.40 1.70 10.59
CA LYS A 274 -38.24 0.94 10.11
C LYS A 274 -37.63 1.57 8.85
N SER A 275 -38.41 2.30 8.05
CA SER A 275 -37.92 2.94 6.82
C SER A 275 -37.05 4.17 7.08
N LYS A 276 -37.16 4.76 8.28
CA LYS A 276 -36.42 5.96 8.70
C LYS A 276 -35.42 5.69 9.83
N THR A 277 -35.18 4.43 10.17
CA THR A 277 -34.17 4.06 11.14
C THR A 277 -32.79 4.32 10.53
N ARG A 278 -31.93 5.06 11.23
CA ARG A 278 -30.56 5.33 10.77
C ARG A 278 -29.57 4.55 11.62
N GLN A 279 -28.58 3.97 10.97
CA GLN A 279 -27.40 3.44 11.64
C GLN A 279 -26.28 4.46 11.52
N VAL A 280 -25.71 4.84 12.66
CA VAL A 280 -24.54 5.70 12.74
C VAL A 280 -23.37 4.82 13.15
N ILE A 281 -22.42 4.63 12.24
CA ILE A 281 -21.18 3.92 12.53
C ILE A 281 -20.30 4.89 13.34
N ILE A 282 -20.09 4.59 14.62
CA ILE A 282 -19.23 5.38 15.50
C ILE A 282 -17.77 4.94 15.31
N ARG A 283 -17.56 3.63 15.20
CA ARG A 283 -16.27 3.02 14.90
C ARG A 283 -16.46 1.86 13.93
N GLU A 284 -15.77 1.91 12.79
CA GLU A 284 -15.81 0.80 11.81
C GLU A 284 -15.14 -0.46 12.39
N PRO A 285 -15.69 -1.66 12.13
CA PRO A 285 -15.02 -2.92 12.48
C PRO A 285 -13.68 -3.05 11.77
N GLU A 286 -12.70 -3.65 12.44
CA GLU A 286 -11.45 -4.07 11.81
C GLU A 286 -11.72 -5.30 10.94
N MET A 287 -11.43 -5.19 9.64
CA MET A 287 -11.64 -6.28 8.69
C MET A 287 -10.41 -7.21 8.64
N PRO A 288 -10.59 -8.52 8.37
CA PRO A 288 -9.47 -9.44 8.18
C PRO A 288 -8.56 -8.98 7.04
N LYS A 289 -7.24 -9.06 7.25
CA LYS A 289 -6.25 -8.59 6.27
C LYS A 289 -6.20 -9.45 5.00
N ILE A 290 -6.72 -10.68 5.05
CA ILE A 290 -6.72 -11.67 3.97
C ILE A 290 -8.18 -12.02 3.59
N LYS A 291 -9.15 -11.12 3.84
CA LYS A 291 -10.57 -11.34 3.53
C LYS A 291 -10.84 -11.62 2.04
N ASP A 292 -10.02 -11.06 1.15
CA ASP A 292 -10.19 -11.14 -0.31
C ASP A 292 -9.52 -12.40 -0.90
N PHE A 293 -9.09 -13.37 -0.07
CA PHE A 293 -8.51 -14.63 -0.52
C PHE A 293 -9.62 -15.65 -0.82
N ILE A 294 -10.24 -15.48 -1.98
CA ILE A 294 -11.32 -16.32 -2.51
C ILE A 294 -10.77 -16.99 -3.78
N VAL A 295 -10.48 -18.29 -3.69
CA VAL A 295 -9.78 -19.01 -4.76
C VAL A 295 -10.77 -19.91 -5.45
N ASN A 296 -11.07 -19.63 -6.71
CA ASN A 296 -12.12 -20.33 -7.43
C ASN A 296 -11.56 -21.40 -8.37
N ASP A 297 -12.28 -22.51 -8.49
CA ASP A 297 -12.02 -23.53 -9.51
C ASP A 297 -12.60 -23.13 -10.88
N ARG A 298 -12.51 -24.03 -11.87
CA ARG A 298 -13.06 -23.84 -13.22
C ARG A 298 -14.59 -23.68 -13.24
N ASN A 299 -15.28 -24.09 -12.18
CA ASN A 299 -16.74 -24.01 -12.05
C ASN A 299 -17.15 -22.84 -11.13
N GLU A 300 -16.23 -21.92 -10.82
CA GLU A 300 -16.44 -20.77 -9.94
C GLU A 300 -16.78 -21.14 -8.48
N HIS A 301 -16.43 -22.34 -8.04
CA HIS A 301 -16.56 -22.72 -6.63
C HIS A 301 -15.33 -22.27 -5.84
N ASP A 302 -15.56 -21.60 -4.70
CA ASP A 302 -14.48 -21.26 -3.77
C ASP A 302 -13.90 -22.54 -3.14
N VAL A 303 -12.64 -22.80 -3.44
CA VAL A 303 -11.85 -23.95 -2.97
C VAL A 303 -10.65 -23.50 -2.13
N ALA A 304 -10.61 -22.24 -1.68
CA ALA A 304 -9.51 -21.72 -0.87
C ALA A 304 -9.24 -22.58 0.36
N ASP A 305 -10.28 -22.91 1.13
CA ASP A 305 -10.13 -23.68 2.37
C ASP A 305 -9.63 -25.11 2.10
N SER A 306 -10.05 -25.72 0.99
CA SER A 306 -9.58 -27.03 0.55
C SER A 306 -8.10 -27.02 0.21
N LEU A 307 -7.62 -25.99 -0.50
CA LEU A 307 -6.21 -25.82 -0.83
C LEU A 307 -5.35 -25.54 0.41
N LEU A 308 -5.86 -24.76 1.36
CA LEU A 308 -5.16 -24.45 2.61
C LEU A 308 -5.17 -25.60 3.63
N SER A 309 -6.04 -26.59 3.44
CA SER A 309 -6.14 -27.78 4.29
C SER A 309 -5.24 -28.93 3.84
N ILE A 310 -4.48 -28.78 2.75
CA ILE A 310 -3.52 -29.78 2.28
C ILE A 310 -2.48 -30.05 3.37
N GLN A 311 -2.40 -31.29 3.83
CA GLN A 311 -1.46 -31.67 4.87
C GLN A 311 -0.02 -31.68 4.35
N GLY A 312 0.92 -31.23 5.19
CA GLY A 312 2.34 -31.19 4.84
C GLY A 312 2.70 -30.02 3.94
N TYR A 313 3.82 -30.15 3.25
CA TYR A 313 4.34 -29.12 2.35
C TYR A 313 3.70 -29.20 0.97
N HIS A 314 3.41 -28.05 0.38
CA HIS A 314 2.95 -27.93 -1.00
C HIS A 314 3.34 -26.55 -1.56
N PHE A 315 3.24 -26.39 -2.88
CA PHE A 315 3.61 -25.15 -3.56
C PHE A 315 2.42 -24.43 -4.18
N PHE A 316 2.46 -23.10 -4.13
CA PHE A 316 1.62 -22.25 -4.96
C PHE A 316 2.46 -21.48 -5.97
N VAL A 317 2.15 -21.64 -7.26
CA VAL A 317 2.65 -20.81 -8.34
C VAL A 317 1.68 -19.66 -8.53
N THR A 318 2.15 -18.42 -8.50
CA THR A 318 1.29 -17.23 -8.51
C THR A 318 1.61 -16.32 -9.69
N THR A 319 0.58 -15.79 -10.35
CA THR A 319 0.73 -14.78 -11.41
C THR A 319 -0.45 -13.81 -11.36
N TYR A 320 -0.17 -12.52 -11.19
CA TYR A 320 -1.22 -11.50 -11.10
C TYR A 320 -1.67 -10.98 -12.47
N ASN A 321 -0.86 -11.23 -13.51
CA ASN A 321 -1.19 -10.90 -14.89
C ASN A 321 -0.36 -11.79 -15.80
N LEU A 322 -1.03 -12.73 -16.46
CA LEU A 322 -0.38 -13.72 -17.31
C LEU A 322 0.32 -13.12 -18.53
N ASP A 323 -0.19 -12.02 -19.09
CA ASP A 323 0.38 -11.39 -20.28
C ASP A 323 1.63 -10.54 -19.95
N LYS A 324 1.77 -10.11 -18.69
CA LYS A 324 2.98 -9.46 -18.17
C LYS A 324 3.94 -10.45 -17.48
N ALA A 325 3.63 -11.75 -17.47
CA ALA A 325 4.43 -12.75 -16.76
C ALA A 325 5.68 -13.15 -17.56
N ASN A 326 6.78 -13.41 -16.88
CA ASN A 326 8.02 -13.83 -17.52
C ASN A 326 7.95 -15.33 -17.91
N PRO A 327 8.04 -15.69 -19.20
CA PRO A 327 7.95 -17.10 -19.63
C PRO A 327 9.09 -17.97 -19.12
N ASP A 328 10.31 -17.45 -19.03
CA ASP A 328 11.46 -18.20 -18.50
C ASP A 328 11.34 -18.40 -16.98
N GLY A 329 10.62 -17.52 -16.29
CA GLY A 329 10.26 -17.70 -14.89
C GLY A 329 9.44 -18.95 -14.67
N PHE A 330 8.45 -19.22 -15.52
CA PHE A 330 7.68 -20.48 -15.46
C PHE A 330 8.57 -21.70 -15.68
N LYS A 331 9.46 -21.69 -16.68
CA LYS A 331 10.38 -22.80 -16.94
C LYS A 331 11.23 -23.14 -15.72
N LYS A 332 11.85 -22.13 -15.08
CA LYS A 332 12.67 -22.33 -13.87
C LYS A 332 11.86 -22.87 -12.70
N ILE A 333 10.64 -22.38 -12.51
CA ILE A 333 9.74 -22.90 -11.47
C ILE A 333 9.37 -24.35 -11.76
N ASN A 334 9.04 -24.69 -13.00
CA ASN A 334 8.69 -26.05 -13.40
C ASN A 334 9.83 -27.04 -13.18
N GLU A 335 11.07 -26.65 -13.47
CA GLU A 335 12.26 -27.47 -13.20
C GLU A 335 12.40 -27.84 -11.71
N LEU A 336 12.10 -26.90 -10.82
CA LEU A 336 12.09 -27.12 -9.38
C LEU A 336 10.90 -28.00 -8.96
N LEU A 337 9.71 -27.72 -9.50
CA LEU A 337 8.50 -28.50 -9.19
C LEU A 337 8.57 -29.94 -9.71
N ARG A 338 9.28 -30.21 -10.80
CA ARG A 338 9.58 -31.59 -11.25
C ARG A 338 10.39 -32.37 -10.23
N GLN A 339 11.27 -31.71 -9.48
CA GLN A 339 12.03 -32.34 -8.39
C GLN A 339 11.14 -32.55 -7.16
N ALA A 340 10.29 -31.57 -6.84
CA ALA A 340 9.31 -31.68 -5.77
C ALA A 340 8.30 -32.82 -6.00
N ALA A 341 7.82 -32.98 -7.23
CA ALA A 341 6.87 -34.02 -7.60
C ALA A 341 7.45 -35.44 -7.42
N LYS A 342 8.76 -35.64 -7.61
CA LYS A 342 9.43 -36.94 -7.35
C LYS A 342 9.37 -37.34 -5.87
N GLU A 343 9.18 -36.37 -4.98
CA GLU A 343 9.10 -36.54 -3.53
C GLU A 343 7.64 -36.43 -3.05
N ASN A 344 6.67 -36.56 -3.97
CA ASN A 344 5.22 -36.48 -3.74
C ASN A 344 4.73 -35.13 -3.18
N ILE A 345 5.48 -34.05 -3.38
CA ILE A 345 5.04 -32.70 -3.00
C ILE A 345 4.24 -32.09 -4.15
N THR A 346 2.99 -31.74 -3.88
CA THR A 346 2.06 -31.21 -4.87
C THR A 346 2.21 -29.71 -5.08
N ALA A 347 1.79 -29.23 -6.25
CA ALA A 347 1.72 -27.81 -6.57
C ALA A 347 0.34 -27.45 -7.16
N ALA A 348 -0.08 -26.21 -6.93
CA ALA A 348 -1.24 -25.59 -7.57
C ALA A 348 -0.84 -24.19 -8.09
N ALA A 349 -1.47 -23.72 -9.15
CA ALA A 349 -1.31 -22.35 -9.63
C ALA A 349 -2.51 -21.50 -9.20
N ILE A 350 -2.26 -20.33 -8.61
CA ILE A 350 -3.28 -19.36 -8.20
C ILE A 350 -3.04 -18.08 -9.01
N ILE A 351 -3.95 -17.79 -9.93
CA ILE A 351 -3.69 -16.88 -11.04
C ILE A 351 -4.84 -15.91 -11.26
N SER A 352 -4.52 -14.74 -11.82
CA SER A 352 -5.50 -13.83 -12.41
C SER A 352 -5.36 -13.86 -13.92
N GLY A 353 -6.28 -14.54 -14.61
CA GLY A 353 -6.28 -14.67 -16.06
C GLY A 353 -6.74 -16.03 -16.56
N ASN A 354 -6.17 -16.48 -17.69
CA ASN A 354 -6.59 -17.69 -18.38
C ASN A 354 -5.95 -18.96 -17.75
N LEU A 355 -6.80 -19.89 -17.31
CA LEU A 355 -6.39 -21.15 -16.67
C LEU A 355 -5.69 -22.10 -17.64
N ASP A 356 -6.24 -22.31 -18.84
CA ASP A 356 -5.69 -23.25 -19.82
C ASP A 356 -4.27 -22.86 -20.26
N LYS A 357 -4.05 -21.58 -20.55
CA LYS A 357 -2.73 -21.04 -20.91
C LYS A 357 -1.74 -21.23 -19.75
N THR A 358 -2.18 -21.07 -18.52
CA THR A 358 -1.35 -21.28 -17.32
C THR A 358 -0.97 -22.75 -17.15
N GLU A 359 -1.93 -23.67 -17.30
CA GLU A 359 -1.67 -25.11 -17.17
C GLU A 359 -0.78 -25.64 -18.29
N GLN A 360 -0.91 -25.12 -19.51
CA GLN A 360 0.02 -25.39 -20.61
C GLN A 360 1.44 -24.94 -20.27
N LEU A 361 1.60 -23.72 -19.74
CA LEU A 361 2.90 -23.23 -19.25
C LEU A 361 3.43 -24.04 -18.07
N GLY A 362 2.56 -24.68 -17.30
CA GLY A 362 2.92 -25.56 -16.19
C GLY A 362 3.27 -26.99 -16.60
N GLU A 363 3.14 -27.34 -17.88
CA GLU A 363 3.49 -28.66 -18.43
C GLU A 363 2.82 -29.83 -17.68
N GLY A 364 1.62 -29.59 -17.14
CA GLY A 364 0.85 -30.58 -16.36
C GLY A 364 1.33 -30.82 -14.93
N LEU A 365 2.28 -30.03 -14.40
CA LEU A 365 2.80 -30.17 -13.03
C LEU A 365 1.82 -29.70 -11.95
N TYR A 366 0.85 -28.88 -12.32
CA TYR A 366 -0.11 -28.28 -11.40
C TYR A 366 -1.41 -27.94 -12.12
N LYS A 367 -2.50 -27.86 -11.35
CA LYS A 367 -3.78 -27.32 -11.81
C LYS A 367 -3.86 -25.82 -11.49
N ALA A 368 -4.54 -25.05 -12.33
CA ALA A 368 -4.73 -23.63 -12.12
C ALA A 368 -6.09 -23.33 -11.48
N TYR A 369 -6.10 -22.30 -10.63
CA TYR A 369 -7.25 -21.75 -9.94
C TYR A 369 -7.25 -20.23 -10.09
N THR A 370 -8.42 -19.61 -10.12
CA THR A 370 -8.54 -18.15 -10.24
C THR A 370 -8.58 -17.47 -8.88
N LEU A 371 -7.90 -16.34 -8.79
CA LEU A 371 -7.99 -15.38 -7.69
C LEU A 371 -7.81 -13.98 -8.28
N ASP A 372 -8.49 -12.99 -7.71
CA ASP A 372 -8.40 -11.62 -8.18
C ASP A 372 -6.94 -11.09 -8.17
N ALA A 373 -6.63 -10.20 -9.11
CA ALA A 373 -5.28 -9.67 -9.25
C ALA A 373 -4.79 -8.94 -7.98
N THR A 374 -5.67 -8.24 -7.27
CA THR A 374 -5.32 -7.42 -6.09
C THR A 374 -4.74 -8.24 -4.93
N PRO A 375 -5.38 -9.33 -4.45
CA PRO A 375 -4.79 -10.19 -3.44
C PRO A 375 -3.51 -10.87 -3.94
N ILE A 376 -3.42 -11.30 -5.21
CA ILE A 376 -2.17 -11.87 -5.76
C ILE A 376 -1.04 -10.84 -5.76
N LYS A 377 -1.29 -9.61 -6.23
CA LYS A 377 -0.31 -8.51 -6.17
C LYS A 377 0.19 -8.32 -4.73
N THR A 378 -0.73 -8.31 -3.77
CA THR A 378 -0.39 -8.16 -2.34
C THR A 378 0.37 -9.36 -1.79
N TRP A 379 0.11 -10.55 -2.30
CA TRP A 379 0.80 -11.78 -1.90
C TRP A 379 2.21 -11.87 -2.49
N MET A 380 2.35 -11.71 -3.80
CA MET A 380 3.57 -11.97 -4.55
C MET A 380 3.94 -10.77 -5.45
N ARG A 381 5.16 -10.27 -5.29
CA ARG A 381 5.74 -9.20 -6.16
C ARG A 381 6.52 -9.76 -7.36
N SER A 382 6.45 -11.06 -7.57
CA SER A 382 7.05 -11.74 -8.72
C SER A 382 5.95 -12.24 -9.66
N ASN A 383 6.25 -12.30 -10.96
CA ASN A 383 5.29 -12.66 -12.00
C ASN A 383 5.94 -13.53 -13.09
N PRO A 384 5.93 -14.88 -12.97
CA PRO A 384 5.33 -15.66 -11.89
C PRO A 384 6.18 -15.67 -10.61
N GLY A 385 5.60 -15.98 -9.46
CA GLY A 385 6.32 -16.25 -8.22
C GLY A 385 5.97 -17.60 -7.61
N LEU A 386 6.83 -18.10 -6.74
CA LEU A 386 6.67 -19.39 -6.07
C LEU A 386 6.50 -19.18 -4.56
N THR A 387 5.51 -19.85 -3.98
CA THR A 387 5.27 -19.87 -2.54
C THR A 387 5.39 -21.30 -2.02
N LEU A 388 6.20 -21.51 -1.00
CA LEU A 388 6.22 -22.74 -0.21
C LEU A 388 5.22 -22.61 0.94
N MET A 389 4.30 -23.56 1.03
CA MET A 389 3.29 -23.66 2.08
C MET A 389 3.55 -24.88 2.95
N GLN A 390 3.12 -24.82 4.21
CA GLN A 390 2.96 -25.97 5.10
C GLN A 390 1.57 -25.89 5.73
N GLY A 391 0.63 -26.73 5.27
CA GLY A 391 -0.79 -26.49 5.53
C GLY A 391 -1.20 -25.09 5.08
N SER A 392 -1.85 -24.35 5.95
CA SER A 392 -2.26 -22.96 5.69
C SER A 392 -1.16 -21.91 5.89
N THR A 393 0.05 -22.30 6.33
CA THR A 393 1.11 -21.37 6.71
C THR A 393 2.12 -21.14 5.59
N ILE A 394 2.42 -19.88 5.27
CA ILE A 394 3.49 -19.52 4.33
C ILE A 394 4.84 -19.81 4.99
N ARG A 395 5.67 -20.65 4.35
CA ARG A 395 7.04 -20.96 4.79
C ARG A 395 8.12 -20.27 3.95
N GLY A 396 7.83 -19.99 2.68
CA GLY A 396 8.78 -19.32 1.80
C GLY A 396 8.09 -18.59 0.67
N LEU A 397 8.67 -17.46 0.25
CA LEU A 397 8.25 -16.68 -0.91
C LEU A 397 9.47 -16.46 -1.79
N TYR A 398 9.38 -16.78 -3.07
CA TYR A 398 10.53 -16.74 -3.97
C TYR A 398 10.19 -16.02 -5.28
N HIS A 399 11.08 -15.11 -5.66
CA HIS A 399 11.06 -14.49 -6.98
C HIS A 399 11.61 -15.50 -8.00
N TYR A 400 11.09 -15.52 -9.23
CA TYR A 400 11.61 -16.39 -10.30
C TYR A 400 13.09 -16.16 -10.67
N ASN A 401 13.68 -15.04 -10.22
CA ASN A 401 15.10 -14.71 -10.44
C ASN A 401 16.00 -15.32 -9.37
N HIS A 402 15.45 -15.60 -8.18
CA HIS A 402 16.15 -16.04 -6.99
C HIS A 402 15.38 -17.22 -6.38
N LEU A 403 15.22 -18.28 -7.18
CA LEU A 403 14.65 -19.52 -6.71
C LEU A 403 15.70 -20.30 -5.91
N PRO A 404 15.29 -20.94 -4.80
CA PRO A 404 16.17 -21.82 -4.05
C PRO A 404 16.43 -23.09 -4.85
N THR A 405 17.55 -23.73 -4.56
CA THR A 405 17.81 -25.09 -5.01
C THR A 405 16.92 -26.08 -4.27
N TRP A 406 16.72 -27.26 -4.85
CA TRP A 406 15.93 -28.31 -4.20
C TRP A 406 16.51 -28.74 -2.85
N GLU A 407 17.84 -28.77 -2.73
CA GLU A 407 18.52 -29.13 -1.48
C GLU A 407 18.34 -28.08 -0.38
N GLU A 408 18.33 -26.78 -0.74
CA GLU A 408 18.01 -25.71 0.20
C GLU A 408 16.57 -25.83 0.70
N LEU A 409 15.61 -26.09 -0.19
CA LEU A 409 14.21 -26.33 0.20
C LEU A 409 14.07 -27.55 1.12
N LYS A 410 14.76 -28.65 0.81
CA LYS A 410 14.78 -29.84 1.69
C LYS A 410 15.28 -29.53 3.09
N LYS A 411 16.22 -28.59 3.22
CA LYS A 411 16.72 -28.14 4.53
C LYS A 411 15.69 -27.28 5.26
N GLU A 412 14.93 -26.45 4.55
CA GLU A 412 13.85 -25.63 5.13
C GLU A 412 12.60 -26.44 5.52
N MET A 413 12.39 -27.60 4.88
CA MET A 413 11.28 -28.52 5.17
C MET A 413 11.56 -29.51 6.31
N LYS A 414 12.80 -29.59 6.78
CA LYS A 414 13.22 -30.38 7.95
C LYS A 414 13.13 -29.55 9.22
#